data_AF-A0A5E4J029-F1
#
_entry.id   AF-A0A5E4J029-F1
#
_cell.length_a   1.000
_cell.length_b   1.000
_cell.length_c   1.000
_cell.angle_alpha   90.00
_cell.angle_beta   90.00
_cell.angle_gamma   90.00
#
_symmetry.space_group_name_H-M   'P 1'
#
loop_
_entity.id
_entity.type
_entity.pdbx_description
1 polymer ?
#
loop_
_entity_poly.entity_id
_entity_poly.type
_entity_poly.pdbx_seq_one_letter_code
_entity_poly.pdbx_strand_id
1 'polypeptide(L)'
;MKVRFILVIIFILLAVFLFTYKQSSKNQVTINKTKIITDEIFKLQSTAYERSLTVKDLTNLSILIQDNDKMVGEFNELKWMINHNYQTHAIHSLQSIYDIVTNTTTLCPADPLSHAAIYLKFNETQMAQDSINEATEQLSPWEEKVRNLKSQTPGVYPNFEEILSVMKREITEMNAANYSGVEVDGNYVESNSYC
;
A
#
# COMPACT_ATOMS: atom_id res chain seq x y z
N MET A 1 17.20 -12.26 57.26
CA MET A 1 16.06 -12.12 56.31
C MET A 1 16.02 -10.77 55.58
N LYS A 2 16.23 -9.62 56.25
CA LYS A 2 16.05 -8.28 55.64
C LYS A 2 16.94 -7.99 54.41
N VAL A 3 18.22 -8.40 54.42
CA VAL A 3 19.17 -8.15 53.31
C VAL A 3 18.77 -8.88 52.01
N ARG A 4 18.32 -10.14 52.11
CA ARG A 4 17.89 -10.92 50.93
C ARG A 4 16.64 -10.32 50.28
N PHE A 5 15.73 -9.78 51.08
CA PHE A 5 14.52 -9.12 50.57
C PHE A 5 14.85 -7.81 49.84
N ILE A 6 15.79 -7.01 50.36
CA ILE A 6 16.27 -5.78 49.71
C ILE A 6 16.93 -6.09 48.36
N LEU A 7 17.77 -7.13 48.28
CA LEU A 7 18.43 -7.52 47.02
C LEU A 7 17.42 -7.96 45.94
N VAL A 8 16.37 -8.68 46.32
CA VAL A 8 15.31 -9.09 45.38
C VAL A 8 14.57 -7.86 44.83
N ILE A 9 14.24 -6.87 45.69
CA ILE A 9 13.59 -5.64 45.25
C ILE A 9 14.49 -4.85 44.28
N ILE A 10 15.78 -4.71 44.59
CA ILE A 10 16.73 -4.03 43.70
C ILE A 10 16.80 -4.73 42.34
N PHE A 11 16.83 -6.07 42.32
CA PHE A 11 16.88 -6.83 41.08
C PHE A 11 15.61 -6.65 40.23
N ILE A 12 14.44 -6.66 40.86
CA ILE A 12 13.16 -6.39 40.18
C ILE A 12 13.15 -4.98 39.59
N LEU A 13 13.55 -3.97 40.36
CA LEU A 13 13.61 -2.58 39.88
C LEU A 13 14.58 -2.42 38.71
N LEU A 14 15.75 -3.06 38.76
CA LEU A 14 16.72 -3.05 37.67
C LEU A 14 16.17 -3.73 36.42
N ALA A 15 15.50 -4.87 36.56
CA ALA A 15 14.87 -5.58 35.44
C ALA A 15 13.76 -4.74 34.78
N VAL A 16 12.91 -4.10 35.59
CA VAL A 16 11.87 -3.18 35.10
C VAL A 16 12.50 -1.98 34.39
N PHE A 17 13.54 -1.37 34.96
CA PHE A 17 14.25 -0.24 34.34
C PHE A 17 14.89 -0.60 33.00
N LEU A 18 15.57 -1.75 32.92
CA LEU A 18 16.17 -2.22 31.66
C LEU A 18 15.10 -2.55 30.62
N PHE A 19 13.97 -3.11 31.04
CA PHE A 19 12.84 -3.39 30.16
C PHE A 19 12.23 -2.09 29.60
N THR A 20 11.95 -1.11 30.45
CA THR A 20 11.38 0.19 30.02
C THR A 20 12.35 0.99 29.16
N TYR A 21 13.65 0.98 29.48
CA TYR A 21 14.68 1.63 28.66
C TYR A 21 14.78 1.01 27.26
N LYS A 22 14.82 -0.33 27.17
CA LYS A 22 14.86 -1.06 25.90
C LYS A 22 13.62 -0.77 25.04
N GLN A 23 12.45 -0.68 25.67
CA GLN A 23 11.20 -0.39 24.95
C GLN A 23 11.13 1.07 24.47
N SER A 24 11.57 2.03 25.30
CA SER A 24 11.65 3.44 24.92
C SER A 24 12.60 3.67 23.74
N SER A 25 13.80 3.07 23.79
CA SER A 25 14.78 3.17 22.70
C SER A 25 14.24 2.60 21.38
N LYS A 26 13.58 1.43 21.42
CA LYS A 26 12.95 0.85 20.23
C LYS A 26 11.87 1.78 19.65
N ASN A 27 10.99 2.31 20.50
CA ASN A 27 9.92 3.20 20.04
C ASN A 27 10.48 4.47 19.40
N GLN A 28 11.53 5.07 19.97
CA GLN A 28 12.17 6.26 19.42
C GLN A 28 12.84 6.00 18.06
N VAL A 29 13.49 4.84 17.88
CA VAL A 29 14.09 4.43 16.60
C VAL A 29 13.01 4.21 15.54
N THR A 30 11.91 3.54 15.89
CA THR A 30 10.78 3.30 14.97
C THR A 30 10.13 4.61 14.52
N ILE A 31 9.81 5.52 15.45
CA ILE A 31 9.21 6.83 15.13
C ILE A 31 10.13 7.63 14.18
N ASN A 32 11.44 7.59 14.42
CA ASN A 32 12.39 8.29 13.56
C ASN A 32 12.46 7.65 12.16
N LYS A 33 12.45 6.31 12.05
CA LYS A 33 12.46 5.61 10.75
C LYS A 33 11.18 5.88 9.95
N THR A 34 10.00 5.79 10.57
CA THR A 34 8.71 6.11 9.93
C THR A 34 8.73 7.53 9.38
N LYS A 35 9.12 8.52 10.20
CA LYS A 35 9.18 9.92 9.77
C LYS A 35 10.13 10.14 8.58
N ILE A 36 11.33 9.55 8.62
CA ILE A 36 12.31 9.70 7.53
C ILE A 36 11.76 9.13 6.22
N ILE A 37 11.10 7.97 6.27
CA ILE A 37 10.48 7.35 5.08
C ILE A 37 9.35 8.24 4.57
N THR A 38 8.44 8.70 5.43
CA THR A 38 7.31 9.56 5.00
C THR A 38 7.78 10.89 4.41
N ASP A 39 8.81 11.50 4.99
CA ASP A 39 9.37 12.76 4.49
C ASP A 39 9.98 12.56 3.08
N GLU A 40 10.67 11.44 2.84
CA GLU A 40 11.18 11.11 1.50
C GLU A 40 10.05 10.82 0.50
N ILE A 41 8.99 10.12 0.92
CA ILE A 41 7.82 9.86 0.05
C ILE A 41 7.16 11.17 -0.38
N PHE A 42 6.91 12.11 0.54
CA PHE A 42 6.29 13.39 0.19
C PHE A 42 7.12 14.20 -0.82
N LYS A 43 8.44 14.18 -0.67
CA LYS A 43 9.36 14.79 -1.65
C LYS A 43 9.30 14.10 -3.01
N LEU A 44 9.19 12.77 -3.06
CA LEU A 44 9.10 12.04 -4.33
C LEU A 44 7.73 12.25 -4.98
N GLN A 45 6.64 12.29 -4.21
CA GLN A 45 5.30 12.58 -4.70
C GLN A 45 5.24 13.95 -5.36
N SER A 46 5.85 15.00 -4.79
CA SER A 46 5.87 16.32 -5.43
C SER A 46 6.54 16.29 -6.82
N THR A 47 7.61 15.48 -6.97
CA THR A 47 8.29 15.28 -8.26
C THR A 47 7.44 14.45 -9.23
N ALA A 48 6.74 13.43 -8.72
CA ALA A 48 5.82 12.60 -9.50
C ALA A 48 4.62 13.38 -10.05
N TYR A 49 4.07 14.33 -9.27
CA TYR A 49 3.00 15.23 -9.73
C TYR A 49 3.44 16.12 -10.90
N GLU A 50 4.72 16.49 -10.96
CA GLU A 50 5.33 17.20 -12.10
C GLU A 50 5.64 16.28 -13.28
N ARG A 51 5.37 14.96 -13.16
CA ARG A 51 5.64 13.91 -14.16
C ARG A 51 7.11 13.84 -14.57
N SER A 52 8.01 14.15 -13.64
CA SER A 52 9.46 14.20 -13.87
C SER A 52 10.24 13.20 -13.01
N LEU A 53 9.54 12.31 -12.29
CA LEU A 53 10.16 11.32 -11.41
C LEU A 53 10.95 10.29 -12.23
N THR A 54 12.21 10.08 -11.86
CA THR A 54 13.10 9.10 -12.48
C THR A 54 13.52 8.02 -11.48
N VAL A 55 13.99 6.86 -11.99
CA VAL A 55 14.52 5.80 -11.12
C VAL A 55 15.71 6.29 -10.27
N LYS A 56 16.47 7.27 -10.75
CA LYS A 56 17.60 7.84 -10.00
C LYS A 56 17.13 8.55 -8.72
N ASP A 57 15.98 9.21 -8.77
CA ASP A 57 15.42 9.94 -7.64
C ASP A 57 15.05 8.99 -6.49
N LEU A 58 14.82 7.71 -6.80
CA LEU A 58 14.45 6.66 -5.85
C LEU A 58 15.60 6.10 -5.00
N THR A 59 16.84 6.53 -5.25
CA THR A 59 18.05 5.96 -4.60
C THR A 59 17.99 6.01 -3.07
N ASN A 60 17.47 7.12 -2.51
CA ASN A 60 17.36 7.24 -1.06
C ASN A 60 16.27 6.32 -0.51
N LEU A 61 15.12 6.29 -1.17
CA LEU A 61 13.99 5.47 -0.74
C LEU A 61 14.35 3.99 -0.70
N SER A 62 15.11 3.47 -1.67
CA SER A 62 15.51 2.05 -1.70
C SER A 62 16.30 1.62 -0.46
N ILE A 63 17.15 2.51 0.07
CA ILE A 63 17.96 2.24 1.26
C ILE A 63 17.07 2.19 2.51
N LEU A 64 16.07 3.05 2.58
CA LEU A 64 15.22 3.21 3.77
C LEU A 64 14.25 2.03 3.96
N ILE A 65 13.82 1.39 2.87
CA ILE A 65 12.78 0.37 2.87
C ILE A 65 13.29 -1.07 2.77
N GLN A 66 14.59 -1.28 2.55
CA GLN A 66 15.19 -2.58 2.22
C GLN A 66 14.90 -3.72 3.22
N ASP A 67 14.53 -3.39 4.46
CA ASP A 67 14.25 -4.37 5.52
C ASP A 67 12.76 -4.77 5.59
N ASN A 68 11.92 -4.30 4.67
CA ASN A 68 10.48 -4.60 4.63
C ASN A 68 10.07 -5.12 3.24
N ASP A 69 9.83 -6.43 3.15
CA ASP A 69 9.53 -7.11 1.88
C ASP A 69 8.31 -6.53 1.17
N LYS A 70 7.28 -6.08 1.91
CA LYS A 70 6.09 -5.45 1.31
C LYS A 70 6.45 -4.12 0.65
N MET A 71 7.17 -3.24 1.37
CA MET A 71 7.63 -1.97 0.79
C MET A 71 8.58 -2.19 -0.40
N VAL A 72 9.40 -3.25 -0.35
CA VAL A 72 10.28 -3.61 -1.47
C VAL A 72 9.47 -4.04 -2.69
N GLY A 73 8.35 -4.76 -2.50
CA GLY A 73 7.38 -5.08 -3.56
C GLY A 73 6.86 -3.82 -4.25
N GLU A 74 6.24 -2.91 -3.48
CA GLU A 74 5.72 -1.63 -3.98
C GLU A 74 6.80 -0.78 -4.67
N PHE A 75 8.04 -0.81 -4.15
CA PHE A 75 9.15 -0.09 -4.75
C PHE A 75 9.60 -0.68 -6.09
N ASN A 76 9.49 -1.99 -6.25
CA ASN A 76 9.79 -2.63 -7.53
C ASN A 76 8.74 -2.28 -8.58
N GLU A 77 7.47 -2.26 -8.19
CA GLU A 77 6.37 -1.75 -9.00
C GLU A 77 6.55 -0.28 -9.37
N LEU A 78 6.90 0.58 -8.40
CA LEU A 78 7.21 2.00 -8.63
C LEU A 78 8.30 2.17 -9.72
N LYS A 79 9.41 1.44 -9.63
CA LYS A 79 10.46 1.46 -10.66
C LYS A 79 9.93 0.99 -12.01
N TRP A 80 9.13 -0.07 -12.02
CA TRP A 80 8.55 -0.62 -13.24
C TRP A 80 7.66 0.43 -13.93
N MET A 81 6.79 1.10 -13.18
CA MET A 81 5.90 2.15 -13.68
C MET A 81 6.68 3.33 -14.27
N ILE A 82 7.73 3.80 -13.59
CA ILE A 82 8.59 4.88 -14.10
C ILE A 82 9.29 4.46 -15.40
N ASN A 83 9.84 3.25 -15.46
CA ASN A 83 10.53 2.74 -16.66
C ASN A 83 9.62 2.61 -17.88
N HIS A 84 8.32 2.40 -17.67
CA HIS A 84 7.31 2.30 -18.72
C HIS A 84 6.50 3.60 -18.90
N ASN A 85 6.93 4.70 -18.29
CA ASN A 85 6.31 6.03 -18.41
C ASN A 85 4.86 6.13 -17.86
N TYR A 86 4.50 5.28 -16.89
CA TYR A 86 3.24 5.35 -16.13
C TYR A 86 3.36 6.23 -14.89
N GLN A 87 3.70 7.51 -15.11
CA GLN A 87 4.00 8.48 -14.04
C GLN A 87 2.85 8.70 -13.04
N THR A 88 1.59 8.66 -13.50
CA THR A 88 0.43 8.77 -12.59
C THR A 88 0.34 7.59 -11.64
N HIS A 89 0.52 6.36 -12.15
CA HIS A 89 0.44 5.13 -11.35
C HIS A 89 1.64 4.99 -10.40
N ALA A 90 2.80 5.56 -10.74
CA ALA A 90 3.93 5.68 -9.83
C ALA A 90 3.57 6.44 -8.53
N ILE A 91 2.60 7.35 -8.54
CA ILE A 91 2.11 8.04 -7.34
C ILE A 91 1.42 7.05 -6.41
N HIS A 92 0.66 6.09 -6.96
CA HIS A 92 -0.08 5.10 -6.18
C HIS A 92 0.89 4.14 -5.47
N SER A 93 1.94 3.67 -6.15
CA SER A 93 2.98 2.85 -5.49
C SER A 93 3.69 3.62 -4.37
N LEU A 94 3.95 4.92 -4.53
CA LEU A 94 4.48 5.76 -3.45
C LEU A 94 3.50 5.88 -2.27
N GLN A 95 2.20 5.98 -2.56
CA GLN A 95 1.14 6.01 -1.55
C GLN A 95 1.00 4.66 -0.82
N SER A 96 1.16 3.53 -1.51
CA SER A 96 1.18 2.20 -0.90
C SER A 96 2.35 2.04 0.08
N ILE A 97 3.56 2.51 -0.30
CA ILE A 97 4.70 2.52 0.63
C ILE A 97 4.41 3.41 1.86
N TYR A 98 3.75 4.55 1.65
CA TYR A 98 3.32 5.43 2.74
C TYR A 98 2.38 4.69 3.70
N ASP A 99 1.35 4.05 3.16
CA ASP A 99 0.36 3.29 3.91
C ASP A 99 1.01 2.14 4.72
N ILE A 100 1.94 1.41 4.13
CA ILE A 100 2.69 0.36 4.84
C ILE A 100 3.52 0.94 5.99
N VAL A 101 4.17 2.11 5.82
CA VAL A 101 5.04 2.67 6.87
C VAL A 101 4.27 3.33 8.02
N THR A 102 3.10 3.89 7.74
CA THR A 102 2.20 4.47 8.74
C THR A 102 1.23 3.46 9.34
N ASN A 103 1.21 2.23 8.80
CA ASN A 103 0.22 1.21 9.12
C ASN A 103 -1.22 1.72 8.91
N THR A 104 -1.40 2.57 7.88
CA THR A 104 -2.70 2.89 7.30
C THR A 104 -2.95 1.93 6.15
N THR A 105 -4.20 1.52 5.93
CA THR A 105 -4.53 0.68 4.78
C THR A 105 -5.70 1.30 4.06
N THR A 106 -5.42 1.82 2.87
CA THR A 106 -6.45 2.25 1.94
C THR A 106 -6.93 1.02 1.18
N LEU A 107 -8.17 0.62 1.40
CA LEU A 107 -8.82 -0.41 0.59
C LEU A 107 -9.29 0.25 -0.69
N CYS A 108 -8.70 -0.15 -1.82
CA CYS A 108 -9.07 0.28 -3.15
C CYS A 108 -8.82 -0.88 -4.14
N PRO A 109 -9.75 -1.84 -4.29
CA PRO A 109 -9.58 -2.93 -5.25
C PRO A 109 -9.46 -2.44 -6.70
N ALA A 110 -9.88 -1.22 -6.99
CA ALA A 110 -9.77 -0.59 -8.30
C ALA A 110 -8.32 -0.30 -8.72
N ASP A 111 -7.46 0.06 -7.77
CA ASP A 111 -6.06 0.40 -8.04
C ASP A 111 -5.24 -0.80 -8.57
N PRO A 112 -5.20 -1.96 -7.88
CA PRO A 112 -4.52 -3.12 -8.43
C PRO A 112 -5.21 -3.68 -9.69
N LEU A 113 -6.52 -3.47 -9.91
CA LEU A 113 -7.15 -3.85 -11.18
C LEU A 113 -6.67 -3.00 -12.37
N SER A 114 -6.48 -1.69 -12.17
CA SER A 114 -5.91 -0.83 -13.22
C SER A 114 -4.46 -1.22 -13.52
N HIS A 115 -3.68 -1.56 -12.48
CA HIS A 115 -2.30 -2.05 -12.64
C HIS A 115 -2.26 -3.37 -13.41
N ALA A 116 -3.14 -4.33 -13.10
CA ALA A 116 -3.23 -5.60 -13.83
C ALA A 116 -3.46 -5.38 -15.34
N ALA A 117 -4.37 -4.47 -15.69
CA ALA A 117 -4.62 -4.11 -17.09
C ALA A 117 -3.36 -3.52 -17.76
N ILE A 118 -2.57 -2.70 -17.06
CA ILE A 118 -1.29 -2.17 -17.56
C ILE A 118 -0.28 -3.29 -17.79
N TYR A 119 -0.06 -4.16 -16.80
CA TYR A 119 0.91 -5.25 -16.88
C TYR A 119 0.65 -6.20 -18.05
N LEU A 120 -0.62 -6.51 -18.32
CA LEU A 120 -1.00 -7.36 -19.45
C LEU A 120 -0.61 -6.75 -20.81
N LYS A 121 -0.60 -5.41 -20.96
CA LYS A 121 -0.14 -4.75 -22.21
C LYS A 121 1.33 -5.00 -22.51
N PHE A 122 2.12 -5.30 -21.48
CA PHE A 122 3.56 -5.59 -21.59
C PHE A 122 3.89 -7.08 -21.46
N ASN A 123 2.87 -7.96 -21.43
CA ASN A 123 3.01 -9.40 -21.18
C ASN A 123 3.62 -9.73 -19.81
N GLU A 124 3.48 -8.86 -18.81
CA GLU A 124 3.94 -9.08 -17.43
C GLU A 124 2.90 -9.91 -16.65
N THR A 125 2.69 -11.16 -17.06
CA THR A 125 1.57 -11.98 -16.57
C THR A 125 1.61 -12.26 -15.07
N GLN A 126 2.81 -12.38 -14.49
CA GLN A 126 2.96 -12.60 -13.05
C GLN A 126 2.56 -11.35 -12.25
N MET A 127 3.04 -10.17 -12.66
CA MET A 127 2.67 -8.91 -11.99
C MET A 127 1.18 -8.66 -12.10
N ALA A 128 0.59 -8.93 -13.27
CA ALA A 128 -0.85 -8.87 -13.45
C ALA A 128 -1.59 -9.79 -12.47
N GLN A 129 -1.16 -11.06 -12.34
CA GLN A 129 -1.77 -12.01 -11.42
C GLN A 129 -1.63 -11.57 -9.96
N ASP A 130 -0.48 -11.01 -9.57
CA ASP A 130 -0.25 -10.52 -8.22
C ASP A 130 -1.20 -9.36 -7.89
N SER A 131 -1.39 -8.41 -8.82
CA SER A 131 -2.37 -7.34 -8.66
C SER A 131 -3.82 -7.85 -8.63
N ILE A 132 -4.19 -8.86 -9.44
CA ILE A 132 -5.53 -9.48 -9.36
C ILE A 132 -5.78 -10.12 -7.99
N ASN A 133 -4.78 -10.78 -7.43
CA ASN A 133 -4.88 -11.38 -6.11
C ASN A 133 -5.10 -10.30 -5.05
N GLU A 134 -4.34 -9.21 -5.11
CA GLU A 134 -4.52 -8.07 -4.22
C GLU A 134 -5.92 -7.44 -4.34
N ALA A 135 -6.40 -7.19 -5.56
CA ALA A 135 -7.75 -6.69 -5.80
C ALA A 135 -8.81 -7.60 -5.18
N THR A 136 -8.63 -8.91 -5.33
CA THR A 136 -9.54 -9.93 -4.79
C THR A 136 -9.57 -9.91 -3.27
N GLU A 137 -8.41 -9.78 -2.62
CA GLU A 137 -8.28 -9.67 -1.17
C GLU A 137 -8.93 -8.39 -0.63
N GLN A 138 -8.81 -7.28 -1.36
CA GLN A 138 -9.38 -5.98 -0.96
C GLN A 138 -10.88 -5.85 -1.23
N LEU A 139 -11.44 -6.59 -2.20
CA LEU A 139 -12.80 -6.36 -2.70
C LEU A 139 -13.88 -6.52 -1.62
N SER A 140 -13.86 -7.62 -0.88
CA SER A 140 -14.89 -7.90 0.14
C SER A 140 -14.90 -6.87 1.28
N PRO A 141 -13.77 -6.55 1.95
CA PRO A 141 -13.78 -5.54 3.01
C PRO A 141 -14.05 -4.13 2.47
N TRP A 142 -13.66 -3.83 1.22
CA TRP A 142 -14.02 -2.58 0.56
C TRP A 142 -15.53 -2.47 0.33
N GLU A 143 -16.16 -3.54 -0.20
CA GLU A 143 -17.62 -3.60 -0.43
C GLU A 143 -18.38 -3.34 0.87
N GLU A 144 -18.00 -4.01 1.96
CA GLU A 144 -18.64 -3.80 3.27
C GLU A 144 -18.49 -2.35 3.74
N LYS A 145 -17.28 -1.78 3.66
CA LYS A 145 -17.00 -0.39 4.05
C LYS A 145 -17.86 0.60 3.26
N VAL A 146 -17.95 0.44 1.95
CA VAL A 146 -18.71 1.36 1.08
C VAL A 146 -20.21 1.21 1.30
N ARG A 147 -20.73 -0.01 1.45
CA ARG A 147 -22.15 -0.24 1.80
C ARG A 147 -22.52 0.44 3.12
N ASN A 148 -21.67 0.31 4.14
CA ASN A 148 -21.86 0.96 5.43
C ASN A 148 -21.87 2.49 5.29
N LEU A 149 -20.89 3.08 4.57
CA LEU A 149 -20.85 4.52 4.31
C LEU A 149 -22.09 5.02 3.56
N LYS A 150 -22.53 4.29 2.53
CA LYS A 150 -23.72 4.65 1.74
C LYS A 150 -25.00 4.59 2.57
N SER A 151 -25.13 3.63 3.50
CA SER A 151 -26.28 3.56 4.40
C SER A 151 -26.36 4.75 5.36
N GLN A 152 -25.21 5.31 5.75
CA GLN A 152 -25.11 6.49 6.62
C GLN A 152 -25.25 7.79 5.82
N THR A 153 -24.75 7.82 4.58
CA THR A 153 -24.77 8.99 3.71
C THR A 153 -25.15 8.58 2.27
N PRO A 154 -26.45 8.53 1.93
CA PRO A 154 -26.95 7.93 0.67
C PRO A 154 -26.39 8.53 -0.63
N GLY A 155 -25.94 9.79 -0.60
CA GLY A 155 -25.36 10.48 -1.75
C GLY A 155 -23.90 10.14 -2.06
N VAL A 156 -23.20 9.43 -1.17
CA VAL A 156 -21.81 9.02 -1.41
C VAL A 156 -21.80 7.75 -2.26
N TYR A 157 -20.85 7.64 -3.20
CA TYR A 157 -20.71 6.52 -4.14
C TYR A 157 -22.00 6.27 -4.96
N PRO A 158 -22.44 7.21 -5.82
CA PRO A 158 -23.69 7.09 -6.57
C PRO A 158 -23.72 5.83 -7.47
N ASN A 159 -22.59 5.48 -8.08
CA ASN A 159 -22.47 4.37 -9.04
C ASN A 159 -21.90 3.08 -8.41
N PHE A 160 -22.04 2.93 -7.09
CA PHE A 160 -21.39 1.84 -6.34
C PHE A 160 -21.67 0.44 -6.90
N GLU A 161 -22.94 0.09 -7.15
CA GLU A 161 -23.30 -1.26 -7.62
C GLU A 161 -22.77 -1.52 -9.03
N GLU A 162 -22.70 -0.50 -9.89
CA GLU A 162 -22.13 -0.60 -11.23
C GLU A 162 -20.63 -0.89 -11.14
N ILE A 163 -19.89 -0.07 -10.38
CA ILE A 163 -18.44 -0.23 -10.17
C ILE A 163 -18.13 -1.59 -9.55
N LEU A 164 -18.88 -1.99 -8.52
CA LEU A 164 -18.73 -3.30 -7.87
C LEU A 164 -18.96 -4.45 -8.85
N SER A 165 -19.97 -4.34 -9.71
CA SER A 165 -20.24 -5.34 -10.74
C SER A 165 -19.12 -5.41 -11.77
N VAL A 166 -18.55 -4.27 -12.17
CA VAL A 166 -17.41 -4.24 -13.10
C VAL A 166 -16.20 -4.90 -12.47
N MET A 167 -15.79 -4.51 -11.25
CA MET A 167 -14.64 -5.12 -10.58
C MET A 167 -14.78 -6.63 -10.38
N LYS A 168 -15.99 -7.11 -10.01
CA LYS A 168 -16.26 -8.57 -9.90
C LYS A 168 -16.12 -9.28 -11.24
N ARG A 169 -16.59 -8.67 -12.33
CA ARG A 169 -16.44 -9.19 -13.68
C ARG A 169 -14.96 -9.23 -14.07
N GLU A 170 -14.22 -8.15 -13.88
CA GLU A 170 -12.80 -8.08 -14.19
C GLU A 170 -11.98 -9.16 -13.50
N ILE A 171 -12.13 -9.30 -12.17
CA ILE A 171 -11.44 -10.34 -11.40
C ILE A 171 -11.76 -11.73 -11.97
N THR A 172 -13.02 -11.97 -12.37
CA THR A 172 -13.44 -13.26 -12.94
C THR A 172 -12.80 -13.50 -14.31
N GLU A 173 -12.85 -12.51 -15.20
CA GLU A 173 -12.30 -12.61 -16.57
C GLU A 173 -10.77 -12.72 -16.57
N MET A 174 -10.11 -11.93 -15.73
CA MET A 174 -8.66 -11.96 -15.58
C MET A 174 -8.17 -13.31 -15.02
N ASN A 175 -8.85 -13.88 -14.01
CA ASN A 175 -8.53 -15.22 -13.49
C ASN A 175 -8.77 -16.34 -14.51
N ALA A 176 -9.67 -16.13 -15.47
CA ALA A 176 -9.91 -17.06 -16.57
C ALA A 176 -8.93 -16.86 -17.75
N ALA A 177 -7.91 -15.99 -17.59
CA ALA A 177 -6.99 -15.56 -18.64
C ALA A 177 -7.69 -14.97 -19.88
N ASN A 178 -8.90 -14.42 -19.71
CA ASN A 178 -9.64 -13.75 -20.77
C ASN A 178 -9.36 -12.25 -20.74
N TYR A 179 -8.28 -11.83 -21.39
CA TYR A 179 -7.79 -10.45 -21.34
C TYR A 179 -8.46 -9.51 -22.36
N SER A 180 -9.39 -10.01 -23.17
CA SER A 180 -9.99 -9.23 -24.27
C SER A 180 -10.89 -8.08 -23.82
N GLY A 181 -11.54 -8.18 -22.65
CA GLY A 181 -12.35 -7.12 -22.02
C GLY A 181 -11.61 -6.30 -20.97
N VAL A 182 -10.50 -6.83 -20.45
CA VAL A 182 -9.79 -6.35 -19.26
C VAL A 182 -9.19 -4.95 -19.43
N GLU A 183 -8.64 -4.62 -20.60
CA GLU A 183 -8.06 -3.29 -20.81
C GLU A 183 -9.13 -2.18 -20.80
N VAL A 184 -10.34 -2.48 -21.26
CA VAL A 184 -11.44 -1.51 -21.33
C VAL A 184 -12.05 -1.30 -19.95
N ASP A 185 -12.31 -2.39 -19.23
CA ASP A 185 -12.91 -2.36 -17.91
C ASP A 185 -11.94 -1.75 -16.87
N GLY A 186 -10.63 -1.98 -16.98
CA GLY A 186 -9.65 -1.48 -16.01
C GLY A 186 -9.52 0.04 -16.07
N ASN A 187 -9.56 0.62 -17.27
CA ASN A 187 -9.60 2.08 -17.45
C ASN A 187 -10.93 2.66 -16.94
N TYR A 188 -12.05 1.95 -17.12
CA TYR A 188 -13.34 2.38 -16.59
C TYR A 188 -13.31 2.39 -15.06
N VAL A 189 -12.77 1.33 -14.45
CA VAL A 189 -12.60 1.20 -13.00
C VAL A 189 -11.70 2.33 -12.50
N GLU A 190 -10.54 2.58 -13.08
CA GLU A 190 -9.67 3.71 -12.70
C GLU A 190 -10.42 5.06 -12.77
N SER A 191 -11.19 5.30 -13.85
CA SER A 191 -11.84 6.58 -14.09
C SER A 191 -13.10 6.84 -13.26
N ASN A 192 -13.72 5.79 -12.72
CA ASN A 192 -15.02 5.88 -12.05
C ASN A 192 -15.00 5.36 -10.61
N SER A 193 -13.92 4.70 -10.19
CA SER A 193 -13.79 4.23 -8.83
C SER A 193 -13.51 5.38 -7.90
N TYR A 194 -14.14 5.31 -6.74
CA TYR A 194 -13.91 6.23 -5.65
C TYR A 194 -13.02 5.51 -4.64
N CYS A 195 -11.75 5.84 -4.74
CA CYS A 195 -10.73 5.63 -3.74
C CYS A 195 -10.06 7.01 -3.54
#